data_AF-A0A8X6IK92-F1
#
_entry.id   AF-A0A8X6IK92-F1
#
_cell.length_a   1.000
_cell.length_b   1.000
_cell.length_c   1.000
_cell.angle_alpha   90.00
_cell.angle_beta   90.00
_cell.angle_gamma   90.00
#
_symmetry.space_group_name_H-M   'P 1'
#
loop_
_entity.id
_entity.type
_entity.pdbx_description
1 polymer ?
#
loop_
_entity_poly.entity_id
_entity_poly.type
_entity_poly.pdbx_seq_one_letter_code
_entity_poly.pdbx_strand_id
1 'polypeptide(L)'
;MAARLPDFVNCVIATTADINPACKANHHSKSNKLLIKQATKMDVERKHMKYPYTMTAKLVRFPYKFHWDNFWFPRFIVASMILTSPFFIYIHRKVNTPENKAFWAEKHRQERQYHFD
;
A
#
# COMPACT_ATOMS: atom_id res chain seq x y z
N MET A 1 1.20 63.12 -41.84
CA MET A 1 2.15 62.35 -41.00
C MET A 1 1.92 62.80 -39.56
N ALA A 2 1.74 61.98 -38.54
CA ALA A 2 2.15 60.59 -38.40
C ALA A 2 1.13 59.81 -37.56
N ALA A 3 0.94 58.55 -37.96
CA ALA A 3 0.16 57.55 -37.26
C ALA A 3 0.83 57.18 -35.92
N ARG A 4 -0.01 56.90 -34.92
CA ARG A 4 0.37 56.43 -33.59
C ARG A 4 0.85 54.98 -33.69
N LEU A 5 2.16 54.77 -33.56
CA LEU A 5 2.79 53.45 -33.61
C LEU A 5 2.72 52.73 -32.24
N PRO A 6 2.55 51.40 -32.23
CA PRO A 6 2.41 50.58 -31.02
C PRO A 6 3.74 50.34 -30.28
N ASP A 7 3.61 50.07 -28.98
CA ASP A 7 4.64 49.97 -27.92
C ASP A 7 5.73 48.88 -28.08
N PHE A 8 5.99 48.38 -29.29
CA PHE A 8 6.98 47.33 -29.55
C PHE A 8 8.44 47.84 -29.51
N VAL A 9 8.65 49.17 -29.53
CA VAL A 9 9.98 49.78 -29.73
C VAL A 9 10.70 50.14 -28.43
N ASN A 10 10.03 50.15 -27.28
CA ASN A 10 10.63 50.56 -26.01
C ASN A 10 11.48 49.46 -25.32
N CYS A 11 11.65 48.29 -25.95
CA CYS A 11 12.40 47.16 -25.37
C CYS A 11 13.87 47.09 -25.82
N VAL A 12 14.37 48.05 -26.62
CA VAL A 12 15.71 47.98 -27.23
C VAL A 12 16.73 48.97 -26.65
N ILE A 13 16.34 49.87 -25.74
CA ILE A 13 17.25 50.93 -25.27
C ILE A 13 17.47 50.82 -23.75
N ALA A 14 18.73 50.56 -23.40
CA ALA A 14 19.36 50.74 -22.09
C ALA A 14 18.89 49.81 -20.95
N THR A 15 19.64 48.74 -20.64
CA THR A 15 20.89 48.70 -19.87
C THR A 15 20.77 49.20 -18.42
N THR A 16 21.13 48.27 -17.52
CA THR A 16 21.78 48.47 -16.22
C THR A 16 21.00 49.16 -15.11
N ALA A 17 20.91 48.43 -13.99
CA ALA A 17 20.55 48.83 -12.63
C ALA A 17 19.11 48.49 -12.18
N ASP A 18 19.10 47.56 -11.23
CA ASP A 18 18.17 47.38 -10.12
C ASP A 18 16.82 46.65 -10.27
N ILE A 19 16.90 45.37 -9.89
CA ILE A 19 16.00 44.60 -9.00
C ILE A 19 14.48 44.73 -9.23
N ASN A 20 13.91 43.76 -9.94
CA ASN A 20 12.55 43.29 -9.60
C ASN A 20 12.45 41.76 -9.79
N PRO A 21 12.28 40.96 -8.70
CA PRO A 21 12.29 39.50 -8.74
C PRO A 21 10.99 38.88 -9.28
N ALA A 22 10.27 39.55 -10.18
CA ALA A 22 8.99 39.05 -10.70
C ALA A 22 9.12 38.08 -11.90
N CYS A 23 10.32 37.93 -12.50
CA CYS A 23 10.48 37.16 -13.74
C CYS A 23 11.13 35.77 -13.59
N LYS A 24 10.99 35.12 -12.42
CA LYS A 24 11.26 33.67 -12.30
C LYS A 24 10.22 32.99 -11.41
N ALA A 25 9.22 32.34 -12.02
CA ALA A 25 8.64 31.09 -11.52
C ALA A 25 7.44 30.61 -12.35
N ASN A 26 7.59 29.44 -12.96
CA ASN A 26 6.62 28.33 -12.84
C ASN A 26 5.16 28.56 -13.28
N HIS A 27 4.90 28.70 -14.59
CA HIS A 27 3.55 28.48 -15.13
C HIS A 27 3.39 27.22 -16.00
N HIS A 28 4.45 26.46 -16.25
CA HIS A 28 4.42 25.29 -17.16
C HIS A 28 4.42 23.90 -16.46
N SER A 29 4.37 23.84 -15.12
CA SER A 29 4.37 22.57 -14.36
C SER A 29 2.99 22.17 -13.81
N LYS A 30 2.05 23.12 -13.65
CA LYS A 30 0.75 22.84 -13.00
C LYS A 30 -0.28 22.19 -13.93
N SER A 31 -0.23 22.42 -15.24
CA SER A 31 -1.18 21.81 -16.18
C SER A 31 -0.97 20.31 -16.39
N ASN A 32 0.27 19.81 -16.36
CA ASN A 32 0.53 18.37 -16.53
C ASN A 32 0.12 17.53 -15.31
N LYS A 33 0.07 18.12 -14.10
CA LYS A 33 -0.29 17.37 -12.88
C LYS A 33 -1.81 17.11 -12.75
N LEU A 34 -2.65 17.94 -13.39
CA LEU A 34 -4.10 17.72 -13.43
C LEU A 34 -4.50 16.69 -14.49
N LEU A 35 -3.85 16.67 -15.65
CA LEU A 35 -4.15 15.72 -16.72
C LEU A 35 -3.79 14.28 -16.34
N ILE A 36 -2.67 14.07 -15.63
CA ILE A 36 -2.28 12.74 -15.12
C ILE A 36 -3.26 12.24 -14.05
N LYS A 37 -3.79 13.14 -13.19
CA LYS A 37 -4.82 12.79 -12.19
C LYS A 37 -6.17 12.41 -12.80
N GLN A 38 -6.51 12.99 -13.95
CA GLN A 38 -7.74 12.69 -14.66
C GLN A 38 -7.64 11.36 -15.42
N ALA A 39 -6.44 10.99 -15.90
CA ALA A 39 -6.19 9.70 -16.56
C ALA A 39 -6.29 8.49 -15.60
N THR A 40 -5.98 8.65 -14.31
CA THR A 40 -6.15 7.57 -13.31
C THR A 40 -7.57 7.43 -12.78
N LYS A 41 -8.49 8.34 -13.16
CA LYS A 41 -9.90 8.32 -12.76
C LYS A 41 -10.80 7.73 -13.86
N MET A 42 -10.26 6.80 -14.66
CA MET A 42 -11.09 5.85 -15.37
C MET A 42 -11.46 4.77 -14.36
N ASP A 43 -12.56 4.99 -13.64
CA ASP A 43 -13.21 3.94 -12.84
C ASP A 43 -13.68 2.86 -13.83
N VAL A 44 -12.79 1.90 -14.10
CA VAL A 44 -13.18 0.65 -14.76
C VAL A 44 -14.11 -0.03 -13.78
N GLU A 45 -15.41 0.20 -13.94
CA GLU A 45 -16.43 -0.53 -13.23
C GLU A 45 -16.33 -2.00 -13.65
N ARG A 46 -15.48 -2.73 -12.94
CA ARG A 46 -15.35 -4.18 -13.11
C ARG A 46 -16.63 -4.79 -12.59
N LYS A 47 -17.59 -4.93 -13.50
CA LYS A 47 -18.83 -5.63 -13.22
C LYS A 47 -18.50 -7.04 -12.74
N HIS A 48 -18.86 -7.32 -11.49
CA HIS A 48 -18.66 -8.64 -10.92
C HIS A 48 -19.40 -9.68 -11.78
N MET A 49 -18.72 -10.77 -12.11
CA MET A 49 -19.33 -11.87 -12.86
C MET A 49 -20.53 -12.43 -12.09
N LYS A 50 -21.63 -12.72 -12.80
CA LYS A 50 -22.87 -13.25 -12.21
C LYS A 50 -22.63 -14.56 -11.46
N TYR A 51 -21.78 -15.43 -11.99
CA TYR A 51 -21.37 -16.70 -11.38
C TYR A 51 -19.85 -16.77 -11.34
N PRO A 52 -19.21 -16.43 -10.21
CA PRO A 52 -17.77 -16.57 -10.06
C PRO A 52 -17.38 -18.05 -9.96
N TYR A 53 -16.63 -18.54 -10.95
CA TYR A 53 -16.10 -19.90 -10.95
C TYR A 53 -14.80 -20.03 -10.14
N THR A 54 -14.11 -18.92 -9.89
CA THR A 54 -12.92 -18.90 -9.03
C THR A 54 -13.30 -18.71 -7.57
N MET A 55 -12.61 -19.43 -6.68
CA MET A 55 -12.83 -19.32 -5.23
C MET A 55 -12.56 -17.90 -4.71
N THR A 56 -11.61 -17.20 -5.31
CA THR A 56 -11.29 -15.80 -4.99
C THR A 56 -12.47 -14.87 -5.30
N ALA A 57 -13.11 -15.02 -6.45
CA ALA A 57 -14.26 -14.19 -6.81
C ALA A 57 -15.51 -14.53 -6.00
N LYS A 58 -15.63 -15.75 -5.46
CA LYS A 58 -16.67 -16.10 -4.46
C LYS A 58 -16.44 -15.40 -3.12
N LEU A 59 -15.18 -15.31 -2.66
CA LEU A 59 -14.83 -14.62 -1.42
C LEU A 59 -15.10 -13.12 -1.50
N VAL A 60 -14.72 -12.45 -2.59
CA VAL A 60 -14.99 -11.01 -2.78
C VAL A 60 -16.49 -10.70 -2.71
N ARG A 61 -17.34 -11.63 -3.15
CA ARG A 61 -18.80 -11.48 -3.11
C ARG A 61 -19.41 -11.77 -1.73
N PHE A 62 -18.66 -12.38 -0.81
CA PHE A 62 -19.16 -12.68 0.51
C PHE A 62 -19.42 -11.37 1.28
N PRO A 63 -20.64 -11.13 1.78
CA PRO A 63 -20.95 -9.88 2.49
C PRO A 63 -20.35 -9.93 3.90
N TYR A 64 -19.07 -9.58 4.02
CA TYR A 64 -18.30 -9.64 5.27
C TYR A 64 -18.93 -8.82 6.39
N LYS A 65 -19.38 -7.59 6.08
CA LYS A 65 -20.02 -6.70 7.05
C LYS A 65 -21.29 -7.32 7.66
N PHE A 66 -22.15 -7.90 6.82
CA PHE A 66 -23.39 -8.53 7.27
C PHE A 66 -23.13 -9.69 8.24
N HIS A 67 -22.14 -10.53 7.94
CA HIS A 67 -21.80 -11.65 8.82
C HIS A 67 -21.13 -11.20 10.12
N TRP A 68 -20.35 -10.11 10.08
CA TRP A 68 -19.73 -9.56 11.28
C TRP A 68 -20.76 -8.95 12.23
N ASP A 69 -21.83 -8.33 11.70
CA ASP A 69 -22.87 -7.66 12.48
C ASP A 69 -23.92 -8.62 13.04
N ASN A 70 -24.28 -9.67 12.28
CA ASN A 70 -25.36 -10.58 12.65
C ASN A 70 -24.88 -11.89 13.31
N PHE A 71 -23.63 -12.31 13.07
CA PHE A 71 -23.14 -13.59 13.57
C PHE A 71 -22.17 -13.39 14.74
N TRP A 72 -22.49 -14.01 15.87
CA TRP A 72 -21.69 -13.93 17.09
C TRP A 72 -20.34 -14.65 16.97
N PHE A 73 -20.32 -15.82 16.32
CA PHE A 73 -19.16 -16.72 16.24
C PHE A 73 -17.84 -16.10 15.73
N PRO A 74 -17.77 -15.37 14.60
CA PRO A 74 -16.52 -14.80 14.11
C PRO A 74 -15.91 -13.80 15.10
N ARG A 75 -16.73 -13.10 15.88
CA ARG A 75 -16.26 -12.20 16.94
C ARG A 75 -15.56 -12.97 18.06
N PHE A 76 -16.14 -14.09 18.48
CA PHE A 76 -15.55 -14.94 19.51
C PHE A 76 -14.27 -15.63 19.05
N ILE A 77 -14.17 -16.04 17.78
CA ILE A 77 -12.92 -16.58 17.23
C ILE A 77 -11.81 -15.53 17.28
N VAL A 78 -12.08 -14.31 16.82
CA VAL A 78 -11.07 -13.25 16.83
C VAL A 78 -10.68 -12.88 18.26
N ALA A 79 -11.66 -12.78 19.16
CA ALA A 79 -11.40 -12.51 20.57
C ALA A 79 -10.59 -13.62 21.25
N SER A 80 -10.90 -14.89 21.00
CA SER A 80 -10.19 -16.03 21.58
C SER A 80 -8.77 -16.16 21.03
N MET A 81 -8.56 -15.91 19.74
CA MET A 81 -7.22 -15.87 19.13
C MET A 81 -6.37 -14.76 19.75
N ILE A 82 -6.92 -13.57 19.96
CA ILE A 82 -6.21 -12.46 20.59
C ILE A 82 -5.87 -12.80 22.06
N LEU A 83 -6.82 -13.38 22.80
CA LEU A 83 -6.63 -13.72 24.20
C LEU A 83 -5.59 -14.83 24.40
N THR A 84 -5.58 -15.84 23.52
CA THR A 84 -4.66 -16.98 23.59
C THR A 84 -3.30 -16.70 22.95
N SER A 85 -3.20 -15.74 22.03
CA SER A 85 -1.93 -15.35 21.38
C SER A 85 -0.76 -15.10 22.34
N PRO A 86 -0.87 -14.29 23.43
CA PRO A 86 0.24 -14.07 24.34
C PRO A 86 0.68 -15.34 25.08
N PHE A 87 -0.27 -16.24 25.39
CA PHE A 87 0.02 -17.51 26.02
C PHE A 87 0.84 -18.42 25.11
N PHE A 88 0.47 -18.52 23.84
CA PHE A 88 1.24 -19.29 22.85
C PHE A 88 2.62 -18.68 22.59
N ILE A 89 2.73 -17.35 22.53
CA ILE A 89 4.04 -16.68 22.38
C ILE A 89 4.95 -16.98 23.57
N TYR A 90 4.41 -16.99 24.79
CA TYR A 90 5.18 -17.33 25.99
C TYR A 90 5.74 -18.76 25.92
N ILE A 91 4.89 -19.74 25.61
CA ILE A 91 5.31 -21.14 25.46
C ILE A 91 6.32 -21.27 24.32
N HIS A 92 6.06 -20.63 23.17
CA HIS A 92 6.95 -20.69 22.01
C HIS A 92 8.35 -20.17 22.33
N ARG A 93 8.48 -19.11 23.15
CA ARG A 93 9.78 -18.61 23.58
C ARG A 93 10.50 -19.56 24.53
N LYS A 94 9.78 -20.23 25.43
CA LYS A 94 10.36 -21.21 26.38
C LYS A 94 10.82 -22.48 25.68
N VAL A 95 10.05 -23.00 24.72
CA VAL A 95 10.40 -24.21 23.97
C VAL A 95 11.59 -23.96 23.03
N ASN A 96 11.73 -22.76 22.47
CA ASN A 96 12.77 -22.42 21.49
C ASN A 96 14.11 -21.95 22.08
N THR A 97 14.40 -22.24 23.34
CA THR A 97 15.73 -22.02 23.92
C THR A 97 16.81 -22.79 23.15
N PRO A 98 18.03 -22.24 22.97
CA PRO A 98 19.08 -22.89 22.18
C PRO A 98 19.49 -24.26 22.74
N GLU A 99 19.44 -24.42 24.06
CA GLU A 99 19.72 -25.68 24.76
C GLU A 99 18.72 -26.78 24.39
N ASN A 100 17.41 -26.49 24.46
CA ASN A 100 16.38 -27.45 24.06
C ASN A 100 16.51 -27.82 22.57
N LYS A 101 16.82 -26.85 21.69
CA LYS A 101 17.06 -27.13 20.26
C LYS A 101 18.26 -28.06 20.05
N ALA A 102 19.35 -27.89 20.79
CA ALA A 102 20.52 -28.76 20.72
C ALA A 102 20.19 -30.18 21.19
N PHE A 103 19.47 -30.30 22.31
CA PHE A 103 19.01 -31.60 22.84
C PHE A 103 18.14 -32.37 21.83
N TRP A 104 17.13 -31.71 21.24
CA TRP A 104 16.28 -32.35 20.23
C TRP A 104 17.05 -32.65 18.93
N ALA A 105 18.01 -31.81 18.54
CA ALA A 105 18.86 -32.09 17.39
C ALA A 105 19.72 -33.35 17.59
N GLU A 106 20.26 -33.56 18.79
CA GLU A 106 21.01 -34.77 19.15
C GLU A 106 20.11 -36.01 19.19
N LYS A 107 18.92 -35.90 19.78
CA LYS A 107 17.93 -36.99 19.77
C LYS A 107 17.54 -37.38 18.34
N HIS A 108 17.27 -36.41 17.48
CA HIS A 108 16.97 -36.69 16.08
C HIS A 108 18.16 -37.23 15.29
N ARG A 109 19.41 -36.93 15.69
CA ARG A 109 20.61 -37.57 15.10
C ARG A 109 20.66 -39.05 15.47
N GLN A 110 20.39 -39.38 16.72
CA GLN A 110 20.32 -40.76 17.20
C GLN A 110 19.19 -41.52 16.51
N GLU A 111 17.97 -40.97 16.47
CA GLU A 111 16.82 -41.58 15.78
C GLU A 111 17.11 -41.83 14.29
N ARG A 112 17.75 -40.89 13.61
CA ARG A 112 18.15 -41.10 12.20
C ARG A 112 19.21 -42.21 12.06
N GLN A 113 20.13 -42.35 13.00
CA GLN A 113 21.12 -43.43 12.95
C GLN A 113 20.45 -44.80 13.09
N TYR A 114 19.51 -44.96 14.02
CA TYR A 114 18.81 -46.23 14.26
C TYR A 114 17.71 -46.57 13.24
N HIS A 115 17.23 -45.61 12.44
CA HIS A 115 16.13 -45.86 11.50
C HIS A 115 16.60 -46.44 10.14
N PHE A 116 17.91 -46.44 9.87
CA PHE A 116 18.50 -46.96 8.63
C PHE A 116 19.23 -48.32 8.81
N ASP A 117 19.15 -48.93 9.99
CA ASP A 117 19.55 -50.33 10.25
C ASP A 117 18.35 -51.29 10.05
#